data_AF-A0A957LW61-F1
#
_entry.id   AF-A0A957LW61-F1
#
_cell.length_a   1.000
_cell.length_b   1.000
_cell.length_c   1.000
_cell.angle_alpha   90.00
_cell.angle_beta   90.00
_cell.angle_gamma   90.00
#
_symmetry.space_group_name_H-M   'P 1'
#
loop_
_entity.id
_entity.type
_entity.pdbx_description
1 polymer ?
#
loop_
_entity_poly.entity_id
_entity_poly.type
_entity_poly.pdbx_seq_one_letter_code
_entity_poly.pdbx_strand_id
1 'polypeptide(L)'
;MLLQLRLRDADGDWRWVLWRGRCWLDADGRTEVIAGSLGDVHDEKLSRLAMERLVAERTAGLAQALDAAERGQAAARHAEQAQARFLAHMSHELRTPLAGLLGLVDLARRTTQDAPLKRYLEVAMQSGQALQRTIDQVLDLTRLNDGDWPLKDEAFDIAEQCAEALRGVMPLVRDKGLSVRFDWVGEPTWVVGD
;
A
#
# COMPACT_ATOMS: atom_id res chain seq x y z
N MET A 1 -32.80 -31.91 37.76
CA MET A 1 -31.77 -32.28 36.77
C MET A 1 -32.33 -32.10 35.38
N LEU A 2 -31.53 -31.53 34.48
CA LEU A 2 -31.88 -31.30 33.09
C LEU A 2 -30.90 -32.11 32.22
N LEU A 3 -31.43 -32.96 31.35
CA LEU A 3 -30.64 -33.87 30.53
C LEU A 3 -31.20 -33.89 29.11
N GLN A 4 -30.31 -33.72 28.12
CA GLN A 4 -30.64 -33.95 26.72
C GLN A 4 -30.16 -35.34 26.34
N LEU A 5 -31.05 -36.14 25.78
CA LEU A 5 -30.78 -37.52 25.42
C LEU A 5 -31.52 -37.85 24.13
N ARG A 6 -31.05 -38.89 23.43
CA ARG A 6 -31.74 -39.41 22.25
C ARG A 6 -32.65 -40.55 22.68
N LEU A 7 -33.90 -40.51 22.27
CA LEU A 7 -34.83 -41.63 22.39
C LEU A 7 -35.26 -42.08 21.01
N ARG A 8 -35.60 -43.36 20.92
CA ARG A 8 -36.21 -43.93 19.73
C ARG A 8 -37.73 -43.83 19.87
N ASP A 9 -38.40 -43.24 18.89
CA ASP A 9 -39.86 -43.17 18.86
C ASP A 9 -40.49 -44.50 18.42
N ALA A 10 -41.82 -44.54 18.39
CA ALA A 10 -42.59 -45.75 18.03
C ALA A 10 -42.38 -46.18 16.57
N ASP A 11 -42.03 -45.24 15.69
CA ASP A 11 -41.73 -45.50 14.28
C ASP A 11 -40.27 -45.97 14.08
N GLY A 12 -39.47 -45.90 15.13
CA GLY A 12 -38.09 -46.37 15.15
C GLY A 12 -37.06 -45.27 14.86
N ASP A 13 -37.47 -44.00 14.80
CA ASP A 13 -36.61 -42.87 14.53
C ASP A 13 -36.01 -42.28 15.81
N TRP A 14 -34.77 -41.79 15.71
CA TRP A 14 -34.05 -41.25 16.85
C TRP A 14 -34.28 -39.75 17.03
N ARG A 15 -35.06 -39.37 18.04
CA ARG A 15 -35.39 -37.98 18.36
C ARG A 15 -34.59 -37.45 19.54
N TRP A 16 -34.33 -36.14 19.53
CA TRP A 16 -33.71 -35.48 20.69
C TRP A 16 -34.81 -35.09 21.65
N VAL A 17 -34.70 -35.53 22.89
CA VAL A 17 -35.64 -35.18 23.94
C VAL A 17 -34.93 -34.48 25.08
N LEU A 18 -35.63 -33.53 25.67
CA LEU A 18 -35.22 -32.84 26.87
C LEU A 18 -35.97 -33.44 28.05
N TRP A 19 -35.24 -34.15 28.91
CA TRP A 19 -35.76 -34.58 30.19
C TRP A 19 -35.50 -33.51 31.24
N ARG A 20 -36.57 -33.10 31.92
CA ARG A 20 -36.51 -32.23 33.10
C ARG A 20 -37.16 -32.97 34.24
N GLY A 21 -36.40 -33.33 35.26
CA GLY A 21 -36.95 -34.04 36.40
C GLY A 21 -36.34 -33.62 37.72
N ARG A 22 -37.07 -33.94 38.78
CA ARG A 22 -36.66 -33.74 40.16
C ARG A 22 -36.76 -35.07 40.90
N CYS A 23 -35.83 -35.25 41.83
CA CYS A 23 -35.83 -36.36 42.75
C CYS A 23 -36.27 -35.82 44.11
N TRP A 24 -37.20 -36.51 44.76
CA TRP A 24 -37.59 -36.31 46.14
C TRP A 24 -37.05 -37.49 46.95
N LEU A 25 -36.45 -37.18 48.09
CA LEU A 25 -35.79 -38.15 48.96
C LEU A 25 -36.63 -38.34 50.22
N ASP A 26 -36.63 -39.55 50.77
CA ASP A 26 -37.23 -39.88 52.05
C ASP A 26 -36.40 -39.34 53.24
N ALA A 27 -36.90 -39.57 54.46
CA ALA A 27 -36.23 -39.13 55.69
C ALA A 27 -34.86 -39.77 55.94
N ASP A 28 -34.57 -40.93 55.32
CA ASP A 28 -33.28 -41.62 55.38
C ASP A 28 -32.33 -41.17 54.24
N GLY A 29 -32.77 -40.22 53.40
CA GLY A 29 -32.00 -39.71 52.26
C GLY A 29 -32.02 -40.62 51.03
N ARG A 30 -32.88 -41.64 50.98
CA ARG A 30 -33.04 -42.52 49.81
C ARG A 30 -34.05 -41.95 48.83
N THR A 31 -33.89 -42.27 47.57
CA THR A 31 -34.81 -41.84 46.50
C THR A 31 -36.21 -42.39 46.75
N GLU A 32 -37.17 -41.50 47.02
CA GLU A 32 -38.58 -41.84 47.23
C GLU A 32 -39.36 -41.73 45.92
N VAL A 33 -39.22 -40.61 45.21
CA VAL A 33 -39.89 -40.37 43.93
C VAL A 33 -38.97 -39.62 42.98
N ILE A 34 -38.96 -40.04 41.72
CA ILE A 34 -38.43 -39.24 40.62
C ILE A 34 -39.59 -38.95 39.67
N ALA A 35 -39.88 -37.66 39.48
CA ALA A 35 -40.85 -37.21 38.49
C ALA A 35 -40.19 -36.22 37.54
N GLY A 36 -40.55 -36.30 36.27
CA GLY A 36 -40.05 -35.41 35.25
C GLY A 36 -40.92 -35.41 34.01
N SER A 37 -40.72 -34.39 33.18
CA SER A 37 -41.32 -34.26 31.86
C SER A 37 -40.29 -34.55 30.78
N LEU A 38 -40.72 -35.22 29.71
CA LEU A 38 -39.99 -35.37 28.46
C LEU A 38 -40.61 -34.42 27.43
N GLY A 39 -39.81 -33.50 26.91
CA GLY A 39 -40.19 -32.66 25.77
C GLY A 39 -39.43 -33.09 24.53
N ASP A 40 -40.11 -33.27 23.40
CA ASP A 40 -39.45 -33.39 22.10
C ASP A 40 -38.83 -32.03 21.73
N VAL A 41 -37.53 -32.02 21.48
CA VAL A 41 -36.77 -30.84 21.07
C VAL A 41 -35.99 -31.12 19.78
N HIS A 42 -36.40 -32.15 19.02
CA HIS A 42 -35.66 -32.62 17.85
C HIS A 42 -35.46 -31.54 16.81
N ASP A 43 -36.55 -30.90 16.37
CA ASP A 43 -36.50 -29.89 15.31
C ASP A 43 -35.69 -28.66 15.75
N GLU A 44 -35.94 -28.14 16.96
CA GLU A 44 -35.18 -27.02 17.51
C GLU A 44 -33.68 -27.36 17.64
N LYS A 45 -33.35 -28.57 18.10
CA LYS A 45 -31.97 -29.01 18.25
C LYS A 45 -31.29 -29.14 16.89
N LEU A 46 -31.96 -29.70 15.89
CA LEU A 46 -31.41 -29.81 14.53
C LEU A 46 -31.23 -28.43 13.89
N SER A 47 -32.21 -27.53 13.99
CA SER A 47 -32.09 -26.16 13.48
C SER A 47 -30.95 -25.40 14.15
N ARG A 48 -30.79 -25.53 15.47
CA ARG A 48 -29.68 -24.90 16.20
C ARG A 48 -28.33 -25.45 15.75
N LEU A 49 -28.18 -26.77 15.65
CA LEU A 49 -26.92 -27.39 15.20
C LEU A 49 -26.60 -27.01 13.75
N ALA A 50 -27.61 -26.94 12.88
CA ALA A 50 -27.44 -26.47 11.50
C ALA A 50 -27.01 -25.00 11.46
N MET A 51 -27.59 -24.13 12.29
CA MET A 51 -27.20 -22.73 12.41
C MET A 51 -25.77 -22.58 12.95
N GLU A 52 -25.42 -23.29 14.03
CA GLU A 52 -24.07 -23.29 14.61
C GLU A 52 -23.02 -23.73 13.57
N ARG A 53 -23.34 -24.78 12.81
CA ARG A 53 -22.48 -25.25 11.72
C ARG A 53 -22.33 -24.20 10.62
N LEU A 54 -23.44 -23.59 10.17
CA LEU A 54 -23.41 -22.56 9.14
C LEU A 54 -22.60 -21.34 9.59
N VAL A 55 -22.77 -20.91 10.85
CA VAL A 55 -21.98 -19.82 11.42
C VAL A 55 -20.50 -20.19 11.43
N ALA A 56 -20.13 -21.38 11.90
CA ALA A 56 -18.74 -21.83 11.90
C ALA A 56 -18.13 -21.86 10.49
N GLU A 57 -18.85 -22.40 9.49
CA GLU A 57 -18.42 -22.42 8.09
C GLU A 57 -18.27 -21.01 7.51
N ARG A 58 -19.22 -20.10 7.79
CA ARG A 58 -19.16 -18.71 7.32
C ARG A 58 -18.04 -17.93 7.99
N THR A 59 -17.84 -18.08 9.30
CA THR A 59 -16.76 -17.42 10.03
C THR A 59 -15.39 -17.88 9.53
N ALA A 60 -15.21 -19.19 9.29
CA ALA A 60 -13.98 -19.70 8.70
C ALA A 60 -13.73 -19.15 7.29
N GLY A 61 -14.78 -19.10 6.44
CA GLY A 61 -14.68 -18.53 5.10
C GLY A 61 -14.36 -17.03 5.11
N LEU A 62 -14.96 -16.27 6.02
CA LEU A 62 -14.68 -14.84 6.19
C LEU A 62 -13.24 -14.60 6.65
N ALA A 63 -12.74 -15.39 7.60
CA ALA A 63 -11.36 -15.29 8.06
C ALA A 63 -10.35 -15.56 6.93
N GLN A 64 -10.60 -16.58 6.11
CA GLN A 64 -9.77 -16.88 4.93
C GLN A 64 -9.83 -15.78 3.87
N ALA A 65 -11.01 -15.22 3.60
CA ALA A 65 -11.17 -14.13 2.65
C ALA A 65 -10.47 -12.86 3.12
N LEU A 66 -10.53 -12.55 4.42
CA LEU A 66 -9.83 -11.40 5.01
C LEU A 66 -8.32 -11.56 4.90
N ASP A 67 -7.76 -12.70 5.29
CA ASP A 67 -6.32 -12.97 5.18
C ASP A 67 -5.84 -12.93 3.72
N ALA A 68 -6.63 -13.46 2.78
CA ALA A 68 -6.30 -13.37 1.36
C ALA A 68 -6.34 -11.92 0.84
N ALA A 69 -7.31 -11.13 1.29
CA ALA A 69 -7.42 -9.71 0.94
C ALA A 69 -6.26 -8.89 1.52
N GLU A 70 -5.88 -9.12 2.78
CA GLU A 70 -4.74 -8.47 3.43
C GLU A 70 -3.43 -8.79 2.72
N ARG A 71 -3.19 -10.07 2.39
CA ARG A 71 -2.01 -10.49 1.61
C ARG A 71 -1.99 -9.88 0.22
N GLY A 72 -3.15 -9.82 -0.46
CA GLY A 72 -3.28 -9.18 -1.77
C GLY A 72 -2.98 -7.69 -1.71
N GLN A 73 -3.50 -7.00 -0.69
CA GLN A 73 -3.26 -5.57 -0.49
C GLN A 73 -1.79 -5.28 -0.16
N ALA A 74 -1.17 -6.08 0.70
CA ALA A 74 0.25 -5.95 1.01
C ALA A 74 1.13 -6.14 -0.23
N ALA A 75 0.84 -7.16 -1.05
CA ALA A 75 1.58 -7.40 -2.29
C ALA A 75 1.41 -6.25 -3.30
N ALA A 76 0.19 -5.71 -3.45
CA ALA A 76 -0.07 -4.56 -4.31
C ALA A 76 0.73 -3.33 -3.88
N ARG A 77 0.68 -2.99 -2.57
CA ARG A 77 1.45 -1.87 -2.01
C ARG A 77 2.97 -2.03 -2.20
N HIS A 78 3.48 -3.24 -2.00
CA HIS A 78 4.90 -3.52 -2.25
C HIS A 78 5.29 -3.32 -3.72
N ALA A 79 4.44 -3.75 -4.66
CA ALA A 79 4.67 -3.56 -6.09
C ALA A 79 4.63 -2.08 -6.49
N GLU A 80 3.64 -1.33 -5.99
CA GLU A 80 3.52 0.12 -6.18
C GLU A 80 4.78 0.85 -5.70
N GLN A 81 5.20 0.62 -4.45
CA GLN A 81 6.42 1.22 -3.91
C GLN A 81 7.69 0.82 -4.68
N ALA A 82 7.77 -0.41 -5.18
CA ALA A 82 8.90 -0.85 -5.99
C ALA A 82 8.93 -0.12 -7.35
N GLN A 83 7.77 0.04 -7.98
CA GLN A 83 7.63 0.77 -9.25
C GLN A 83 7.97 2.26 -9.08
N ALA A 84 7.49 2.90 -8.02
CA ALA A 84 7.80 4.29 -7.71
C ALA A 84 9.30 4.50 -7.50
N ARG A 85 9.95 3.63 -6.70
CA ARG A 85 11.41 3.67 -6.49
C ARG A 85 12.19 3.48 -7.77
N PHE A 86 11.78 2.53 -8.61
CA PHE A 86 12.41 2.28 -9.90
C PHE A 86 12.34 3.52 -10.81
N LEU A 87 11.16 4.12 -10.94
CA LEU A 87 10.96 5.30 -11.79
C LEU A 87 11.72 6.52 -11.27
N ALA A 88 11.72 6.75 -9.96
CA ALA A 88 12.49 7.83 -9.35
C ALA A 88 14.00 7.68 -9.64
N HIS A 89 14.54 6.48 -9.44
CA HIS A 89 15.95 6.20 -9.71
C HIS A 89 16.30 6.38 -11.20
N MET A 90 15.49 5.80 -12.09
CA MET A 90 15.67 5.95 -13.54
C MET A 90 15.61 7.41 -13.99
N SER A 91 14.79 8.25 -13.36
CA SER A 91 14.74 9.68 -13.70
C SER A 91 16.05 10.40 -13.42
N HIS A 92 16.64 10.21 -12.25
CA HIS A 92 17.92 10.82 -11.90
C HIS A 92 19.03 10.35 -12.85
N GLU A 93 19.07 9.05 -13.15
CA GLU A 93 20.01 8.45 -14.11
C GLU A 93 19.81 8.95 -15.55
N LEU A 94 18.58 9.32 -15.94
CA LEU A 94 18.30 9.91 -17.25
C LEU A 94 18.57 11.42 -17.30
N ARG A 95 18.37 12.13 -16.18
CA ARG A 95 18.51 13.59 -16.10
C ARG A 95 19.97 14.02 -16.29
N THR A 96 20.91 13.32 -15.68
CA THR A 96 22.35 13.62 -15.77
C THR A 96 22.90 13.55 -17.20
N PRO A 97 22.76 12.45 -17.97
CA PRO A 97 23.23 12.39 -19.34
C PRO A 97 22.46 13.33 -20.26
N LEU A 98 21.15 13.55 -20.02
CA LEU A 98 20.36 14.50 -20.81
C LEU A 98 20.83 15.95 -20.59
N ALA A 99 21.11 16.34 -19.35
CA ALA A 99 21.65 17.66 -19.02
C ALA A 99 23.02 17.87 -19.68
N GLY A 100 23.88 16.86 -19.67
CA GLY A 100 25.17 16.88 -20.38
C GLY A 100 24.99 17.06 -21.89
N LEU A 101 24.09 16.29 -22.52
CA LEU A 101 23.77 16.39 -23.95
C LEU A 101 23.24 17.78 -24.31
N LEU A 102 22.28 18.29 -23.54
CA LEU A 102 21.73 19.64 -23.75
C LEU A 102 22.80 20.72 -23.61
N GLY A 103 23.72 20.58 -22.64
CA GLY A 103 24.87 21.47 -22.49
C GLY A 103 25.79 21.46 -23.72
N LEU A 104 26.07 20.28 -24.28
CA LEU A 104 26.89 20.13 -25.49
C LEU A 104 26.20 20.70 -26.73
N VAL A 105 24.90 20.46 -26.90
CA VAL A 105 24.10 21.02 -27.99
C VAL A 105 24.06 22.54 -27.88
N ASP A 106 23.92 23.11 -26.68
CA ASP A 106 23.90 24.56 -26.48
C ASP A 106 25.26 25.17 -26.81
N LEU A 107 26.35 24.53 -26.38
CA LEU A 107 27.70 24.97 -26.71
C LEU A 107 27.94 24.96 -28.22
N ALA A 108 27.60 23.86 -28.91
CA ALA A 108 27.72 23.75 -30.37
C ALA A 108 26.87 24.80 -31.10
N ARG A 109 25.68 25.10 -30.58
CA ARG A 109 24.77 26.11 -31.14
C ARG A 109 25.33 27.53 -31.01
N ARG A 110 26.04 27.82 -29.91
CA ARG A 110 26.69 29.12 -29.66
C ARG A 110 27.96 29.30 -30.49
N THR A 111 28.67 28.23 -30.83
CA THR A 111 29.97 28.29 -31.53
C THR A 111 29.88 28.13 -33.04
N THR A 112 28.82 27.51 -33.57
CA THR A 112 28.68 27.29 -35.02
C THR A 112 28.39 28.57 -35.80
N GLN A 113 29.03 28.72 -36.97
CA GLN A 113 28.74 29.77 -37.96
C GLN A 113 27.85 29.26 -39.10
N ASP A 114 27.56 27.96 -39.15
CA ASP A 114 26.70 27.33 -40.13
C ASP A 114 25.23 27.52 -39.74
N ALA A 115 24.51 28.34 -40.53
CA ALA A 115 23.11 28.68 -40.27
C ALA A 115 22.14 27.47 -40.34
N PRO A 116 22.21 26.58 -41.36
CA PRO A 116 21.52 25.29 -41.34
C PRO A 116 21.78 24.47 -40.07
N LEU A 117 23.04 24.30 -39.67
CA LEU A 117 23.40 23.53 -38.47
C LEU A 117 22.84 24.16 -37.19
N LYS A 118 22.89 25.49 -37.08
CA LYS A 118 22.31 26.22 -35.95
C LYS A 118 20.82 25.95 -35.80
N ARG A 119 20.07 25.89 -36.90
CA ARG A 119 18.63 25.59 -36.89
C ARG A 119 18.35 24.14 -36.48
N TYR A 120 19.17 23.18 -36.90
CA TYR A 120 19.06 21.79 -36.39
C TYR A 120 19.35 21.69 -34.89
N LEU A 121 20.35 22.41 -34.39
CA LEU A 121 20.67 22.44 -32.96
C LEU A 121 19.57 23.11 -32.12
N GLU A 122 18.88 24.12 -32.65
CA GLU A 122 17.69 24.70 -32.01
C GLU A 122 16.54 23.70 -31.89
N VAL A 123 16.28 22.92 -32.94
CA VAL A 123 15.27 21.85 -32.92
C VAL A 123 15.66 20.75 -31.92
N ALA A 124 16.94 20.36 -31.89
CA ALA A 124 17.45 19.38 -30.94
C ALA A 124 17.29 19.86 -29.48
N MET A 125 17.55 21.14 -29.23
CA MET A 125 17.36 21.78 -27.92
C MET A 125 15.89 21.74 -27.48
N GLN A 126 14.97 22.17 -28.35
CA GLN A 126 13.53 22.16 -28.05
C GLN A 126 13.03 20.74 -27.79
N SER A 127 13.50 19.76 -28.57
CA SER A 127 13.13 18.36 -28.41
C SER A 127 13.63 17.77 -27.09
N GLY A 128 14.88 18.06 -26.70
CA GLY A 128 15.43 17.58 -25.44
C GLY A 128 14.75 18.21 -24.22
N GLN A 129 14.40 19.50 -24.28
CA GLN A 129 13.60 20.15 -23.23
C GLN A 129 12.17 19.59 -23.15
N ALA A 130 11.55 19.26 -24.29
CA ALA A 130 10.25 18.62 -24.30
C ALA A 130 10.32 17.22 -23.68
N LEU A 131 11.34 16.43 -24.01
CA LEU A 131 11.57 15.11 -23.41
C LEU A 131 11.75 15.21 -21.89
N GLN A 132 12.51 16.19 -21.42
CA GLN A 132 12.73 16.44 -20.00
C GLN A 132 11.40 16.69 -19.26
N ARG A 133 10.54 17.55 -19.81
CA ARG A 133 9.18 17.78 -19.27
C ARG A 133 8.32 16.53 -19.26
N THR A 134 8.38 15.70 -20.32
CA THR A 134 7.63 14.44 -20.36
C THR A 134 8.11 13.48 -19.28
N ILE A 135 9.42 13.38 -19.05
CA ILE A 135 10.00 12.55 -17.98
C ILE A 135 9.51 13.04 -16.61
N ASP A 136 9.56 14.36 -16.36
CA ASP A 136 9.08 14.96 -15.11
C ASP A 136 7.57 14.69 -14.89
N GLN A 137 6.73 14.83 -15.93
CA GLN A 137 5.29 14.56 -15.84
C GLN A 137 4.95 13.09 -15.55
N VAL A 138 5.69 12.14 -16.13
CA VAL A 138 5.51 10.70 -15.86
C VAL A 138 5.82 10.41 -14.39
N LEU A 139 6.85 11.06 -13.82
CA LEU A 139 7.15 10.93 -12.40
C LEU A 139 6.04 11.49 -11.52
N ASP A 140 5.55 12.69 -11.80
CA ASP A 140 4.50 13.33 -11.00
C ASP A 140 3.24 12.46 -10.93
N LEU A 141 2.83 11.83 -12.05
CA LEU A 141 1.72 10.88 -12.08
C LEU A 141 1.98 9.63 -11.24
N THR A 142 3.21 9.12 -11.26
CA THR A 142 3.57 7.93 -10.47
C THR A 142 3.71 8.21 -8.98
N ARG A 143 4.04 9.45 -8.60
CA ARG A 143 4.08 9.90 -7.19
C ARG A 143 2.67 10.22 -6.65
N LEU A 144 1.74 10.65 -7.50
CA LEU A 144 0.35 10.96 -7.10
C LEU A 144 -0.46 9.73 -6.68
N ASN A 145 -0.18 8.56 -7.26
CA ASN A 145 -0.94 7.33 -6.97
C ASN A 145 -0.62 6.74 -5.59
N ASP A 146 0.54 7.04 -5.01
CA ASP A 146 0.99 6.38 -3.77
C ASP A 146 0.43 7.01 -2.49
N GLY A 147 -0.15 8.23 -2.54
CA GLY A 147 -0.77 8.92 -1.40
C GLY A 147 0.18 9.29 -0.25
N ASP A 148 1.31 8.60 -0.13
CA ASP A 148 2.44 8.90 0.72
C ASP A 148 3.47 9.67 -0.12
N TRP A 149 3.84 10.84 0.37
CA TRP A 149 5.16 11.40 0.10
C TRP A 149 6.10 10.82 1.17
N PRO A 150 6.79 9.69 0.94
CA PRO A 150 7.84 9.27 1.85
C PRO A 150 9.02 10.22 1.62
N LEU A 151 9.08 11.30 2.40
CA LEU A 151 10.27 12.13 2.51
C LEU A 151 11.45 11.21 2.83
N LYS A 152 12.44 11.18 1.96
CA LYS A 152 13.66 10.41 2.18
C LYS A 152 14.65 11.25 2.95
N ASP A 153 14.79 10.97 4.23
CA ASP A 153 15.82 11.58 5.05
C ASP A 153 17.20 11.04 4.67
N GLU A 154 17.89 11.73 3.75
CA GLU A 154 19.27 11.46 3.36
C GLU A 154 20.18 12.59 3.84
N ALA A 155 21.40 12.25 4.28
CA ALA A 155 22.39 13.24 4.68
C ALA A 155 23.09 13.80 3.44
N PHE A 156 23.01 15.12 3.23
CA PHE A 156 23.65 15.79 2.10
C PHE A 156 24.26 17.14 2.49
N ASP A 157 25.25 17.59 1.70
CA ASP A 157 25.80 18.94 1.81
C ASP A 157 24.93 19.92 1.01
N ILE A 158 24.21 20.78 1.71
CA ILE A 158 23.28 21.75 1.09
C ILE A 158 24.01 22.80 0.26
N ALA A 159 25.27 23.14 0.59
CA ALA A 159 26.04 24.08 -0.20
C ALA A 159 26.46 23.47 -1.54
N GLU A 160 26.82 22.18 -1.54
CA GLU A 160 27.11 21.44 -2.76
C GLU A 160 25.88 21.30 -3.67
N GLN A 161 24.74 20.92 -3.10
CA GLN A 161 23.46 20.84 -3.83
C GLN A 161 23.06 22.19 -4.43
N CYS A 162 23.15 23.28 -3.65
CA CYS A 162 22.87 24.62 -4.16
C CYS A 162 23.84 25.02 -5.29
N ALA A 163 25.12 24.67 -5.18
CA ALA A 163 26.11 24.95 -6.22
C ALA A 163 25.84 24.15 -7.50
N GLU A 164 25.39 22.91 -7.40
CA GLU A 164 24.98 22.09 -8.54
C GLU A 164 23.73 22.64 -9.23
N ALA A 165 22.70 23.01 -8.46
CA ALA A 165 21.51 23.67 -8.99
C ALA A 165 21.85 24.98 -9.72
N LEU A 166 22.73 25.79 -9.13
CA LEU A 166 23.22 27.03 -9.76
C LEU A 166 23.96 26.75 -11.06
N ARG A 167 24.84 25.73 -11.11
CA ARG A 167 25.54 25.34 -12.34
C ARG A 167 24.57 25.04 -13.48
N GLY A 168 23.43 24.41 -13.20
CA GLY A 168 22.39 24.16 -14.19
C GLY A 168 21.75 25.42 -14.79
N VAL A 169 21.65 26.50 -14.00
CA VAL A 169 20.98 27.75 -14.40
C VAL A 169 21.97 28.80 -14.92
N MET A 170 23.27 28.67 -14.64
CA MET A 170 24.32 29.59 -15.10
C MET A 170 24.32 29.87 -16.62
N PRO A 171 24.05 28.90 -17.52
CA PRO A 171 23.95 29.16 -18.95
C PRO A 171 22.85 30.17 -19.32
N LEU A 172 21.71 30.13 -18.62
CA LEU A 172 20.59 31.05 -18.80
C LEU A 172 20.86 32.43 -18.19
N VAL A 173 21.48 32.46 -17.00
CA VAL A 173 21.91 33.70 -16.33
C VAL A 173 22.86 34.50 -17.22
N ARG A 174 23.83 33.81 -17.82
CA ARG A 174 24.78 34.41 -18.77
C ARG A 174 24.10 34.91 -20.04
N ASP A 175 23.14 34.15 -20.57
CA ASP A 175 22.40 34.52 -21.78
C ASP A 175 21.57 35.81 -21.59
N LYS A 176 21.06 36.03 -20.37
CA LYS A 176 20.34 37.24 -19.99
C LYS A 176 21.23 38.40 -19.54
N GLY A 177 22.56 38.24 -19.56
CA GLY A 177 23.50 39.26 -19.06
C GLY A 177 23.38 39.54 -17.57
N LEU A 178 22.87 38.57 -16.79
CA LEU A 178 22.68 38.70 -15.35
C LEU A 178 23.89 38.16 -14.59
N SER A 179 24.05 38.59 -13.35
CA SER A 179 25.00 38.01 -12.41
C SER A 179 24.24 37.45 -11.21
N VAL A 180 24.66 36.27 -10.74
CA VAL A 180 24.11 35.62 -9.56
C VAL A 180 25.25 35.42 -8.57
N ARG A 181 25.00 35.82 -7.32
CA ARG A 181 25.85 35.54 -6.17
C ARG A 181 25.06 34.66 -5.22
N PHE A 182 25.70 33.60 -4.76
CA PHE A 182 25.17 32.72 -3.73
C PHE A 182 26.09 32.80 -2.53
N ASP A 183 25.53 33.26 -1.41
CA ASP A 183 26.22 33.37 -0.14
C ASP A 183 25.47 32.46 0.85
N TRP A 184 26.19 31.50 1.43
CA TRP A 184 25.66 30.61 2.46
C TRP A 184 26.08 31.12 3.83
N VAL A 185 25.11 31.31 4.72
CA VAL A 185 25.32 31.82 6.09
C VAL A 185 24.74 30.81 7.07
N GLY A 186 25.46 29.71 7.27
CA GLY A 186 25.11 28.68 8.25
C GLY A 186 26.24 27.66 8.44
N GLU A 187 26.51 27.24 9.67
CA GLU A 187 27.25 26.00 9.90
C GLU A 187 26.37 25.09 10.78
N PRO A 188 26.24 23.79 10.48
CA PRO A 188 26.88 23.02 9.40
C PRO A 188 26.14 23.09 8.04
N THR A 189 26.85 22.77 6.94
CA THR A 189 26.27 22.59 5.59
C THR A 189 25.62 21.22 5.39
N TRP A 190 25.94 20.26 6.26
CA TRP A 190 25.33 18.94 6.23
C TRP A 190 23.97 18.96 6.91
N VAL A 191 22.95 18.59 6.15
CA VAL A 191 21.57 18.48 6.62
C VAL A 191 21.02 17.10 6.29
N VAL A 192 19.97 16.70 7.00
CA VAL A 192 19.19 15.50 6.69
C VAL A 192 17.83 15.96 6.19
N GLY A 193 17.43 15.50 5.02
CA GLY A 193 16.15 15.80 4.39
C GLY A 193 16.04 15.21 3.00
N ASP A 194 14.98 15.57 2.29
CA ASP A 194 14.67 15.19 0.89
C ASP A 194 14.83 16.40 -0.05
#